data_AF-A0A9N8HI77-F1
#
_entry.id   AF-A0A9N8HI77-F1
#
_cell.length_a   1.000
_cell.length_b   1.000
_cell.length_c   1.000
_cell.angle_alpha   90.00
_cell.angle_beta   90.00
_cell.angle_gamma   90.00
#
_symmetry.space_group_name_H-M   'P 1'
#
loop_
_entity.id
_entity.type
_entity.pdbx_description
1 polymer ?
#
loop_
_entity_poly.entity_id
_entity_poly.type
_entity_poly.pdbx_seq_one_letter_code
_entity_poly.pdbx_strand_id
1 'polypeptide(L)'
;MTEASARYIDLTLLSGLEPAMSPEEQARVTEMLVSGDKNELAKAAHVLYDLGVLLKQGMLFSNRSEKAKSQLQASFQKEFKSSKNRPAFNDRDTRVSEEKKQNDFDRDIRSHALPLPVRMPRMVIVEAYDPDGTPEERKLLPGTKTTKPSLNFCDDPWDGTLGAAFTKLEVTKSSDTGGGIKKFFKPKKEVIPTTTSSSKTVDTTLKFSPGFDAIADRMDGGYSAKLTLHDEPRVLISSLHNDAAKVGLQKGDVVTHINGEEFLGNAQELNFIIKEHYANAGAGDKLELVVNAEQCVAKALQLRAM
;
A
#
# COMPACT_ATOMS: atom_id res chain seq x y z
N MET A 1 -0.16 -39.96 -7.38
CA MET A 1 -1.11 -39.00 -6.77
C MET A 1 -0.32 -38.18 -5.77
N THR A 2 0.19 -37.03 -6.21
CA THR A 2 1.00 -36.13 -5.40
C THR A 2 0.08 -35.34 -4.46
N GLU A 3 0.35 -35.44 -3.17
CA GLU A 3 -0.36 -34.73 -2.11
C GLU A 3 -0.44 -33.23 -2.44
N ALA A 4 -1.65 -32.72 -2.56
CA ALA A 4 -1.91 -31.29 -2.60
C ALA A 4 -1.60 -30.74 -1.21
N SER A 5 -0.33 -30.40 -0.96
CA SER A 5 0.05 -29.56 0.17
C SER A 5 -0.84 -28.31 0.09
N ALA A 6 -1.69 -28.13 1.09
CA ALA A 6 -2.63 -27.02 1.12
C ALA A 6 -1.82 -25.71 1.03
N ARG A 7 -1.92 -25.02 -0.12
CA ARG A 7 -1.21 -23.75 -0.32
C ARG A 7 -1.67 -22.78 0.75
N TYR A 8 -0.71 -22.21 1.48
CA TYR A 8 -0.99 -21.21 2.49
C TYR A 8 -1.65 -19.98 1.85
N ILE A 9 -2.82 -19.58 2.37
CA ILE A 9 -3.56 -18.39 1.93
C ILE A 9 -3.67 -17.46 3.11
N ASP A 10 -3.08 -16.26 2.99
CA ASP A 10 -3.24 -15.21 3.97
C ASP A 10 -4.29 -14.21 3.51
N LEU A 11 -5.49 -14.37 4.06
CA LEU A 11 -6.65 -13.52 3.75
C LEU A 11 -6.43 -12.07 4.17
N THR A 12 -5.54 -11.77 5.12
CA THR A 12 -5.30 -10.38 5.55
C THR A 12 -4.57 -9.55 4.49
N LEU A 13 -3.89 -10.21 3.54
CA LEU A 13 -3.17 -9.56 2.44
C LEU A 13 -4.09 -9.13 1.30
N LEU A 14 -5.25 -9.78 1.18
CA LEU A 14 -6.15 -9.61 0.04
C LEU A 14 -7.15 -8.44 0.22
N SER A 15 -7.08 -7.73 1.36
CA SER A 15 -7.74 -6.44 1.60
C SER A 15 -9.26 -6.43 1.38
N GLY A 16 -9.95 -7.55 1.65
CA GLY A 16 -11.40 -7.66 1.44
C GLY A 16 -11.81 -8.14 0.04
N LEU A 17 -10.83 -8.42 -0.84
CA LEU A 17 -11.07 -8.89 -2.21
C LEU A 17 -11.17 -10.42 -2.29
N GLU A 18 -10.99 -11.13 -1.18
CA GLU A 18 -11.03 -12.60 -1.09
C GLU A 18 -12.28 -13.18 -1.76
N PRO A 19 -13.51 -12.67 -1.52
CA PRO A 19 -14.71 -13.27 -2.09
C PRO A 19 -14.82 -13.12 -3.61
N ALA A 20 -14.04 -12.20 -4.20
CA ALA A 20 -13.98 -11.96 -5.64
C ALA A 20 -13.03 -12.93 -6.36
N MET A 21 -12.17 -13.64 -5.62
CA MET A 21 -11.16 -14.57 -6.14
C MET A 21 -11.56 -16.02 -5.89
N SER A 22 -11.09 -16.94 -6.74
CA SER A 22 -11.11 -18.39 -6.47
C SER A 22 -10.02 -18.75 -5.45
N PRO A 23 -10.10 -19.90 -4.76
CA PRO A 23 -9.02 -20.33 -3.86
C PRO A 23 -7.65 -20.42 -4.54
N GLU A 24 -7.61 -20.77 -5.83
CA GLU A 24 -6.38 -20.83 -6.62
C GLU A 24 -5.82 -19.43 -6.90
N GLU A 25 -6.69 -18.47 -7.22
CA GLU A 25 -6.31 -17.06 -7.41
C GLU A 25 -5.83 -16.44 -6.10
N GLN A 26 -6.52 -16.70 -4.99
CA GLN A 26 -6.11 -16.27 -3.65
C GLN A 26 -4.72 -16.80 -3.30
N ALA A 27 -4.48 -18.10 -3.50
CA ALA A 27 -3.18 -18.71 -3.24
C ALA A 27 -2.07 -18.09 -4.11
N ARG A 28 -2.34 -17.87 -5.40
CA ARG A 28 -1.36 -17.26 -6.32
C ARG A 28 -1.04 -15.81 -5.94
N VAL A 29 -2.05 -15.01 -5.61
CA VAL A 29 -1.82 -13.61 -5.20
C VAL A 29 -1.09 -13.56 -3.86
N THR A 30 -1.44 -14.41 -2.89
CA THR A 30 -0.68 -14.55 -1.64
C THR A 30 0.77 -14.91 -1.92
N GLU A 31 1.04 -15.90 -2.77
CA GLU A 31 2.40 -16.32 -3.16
C GLU A 31 3.21 -15.17 -3.75
N MET A 32 2.62 -14.37 -4.66
CA MET A 32 3.29 -13.20 -5.23
C MET A 32 3.61 -12.14 -4.17
N LEU A 33 2.66 -11.86 -3.25
CA LEU A 33 2.83 -10.87 -2.17
C LEU A 33 3.90 -11.27 -1.15
N VAL A 34 4.10 -12.57 -0.91
CA VAL A 34 5.06 -13.09 0.10
C VAL A 34 6.34 -13.66 -0.53
N SER A 35 6.51 -13.54 -1.84
CA SER A 35 7.66 -14.05 -2.59
C SER A 35 9.01 -13.47 -2.10
N GLY A 36 9.00 -12.24 -1.59
CA GLY A 36 10.21 -11.49 -1.26
C GLY A 36 10.83 -10.73 -2.43
N ASP A 37 10.23 -10.80 -3.62
CA ASP A 37 10.62 -10.04 -4.81
C ASP A 37 9.73 -8.81 -5.00
N LYS A 38 10.36 -7.65 -5.20
CA LYS A 38 9.68 -6.37 -5.47
C LYS A 38 8.87 -6.36 -6.77
N ASN A 39 9.32 -7.10 -7.79
CA ASN A 39 8.63 -7.15 -9.08
C ASN A 39 7.35 -8.00 -8.98
N GLU A 40 7.41 -9.17 -8.35
CA GLU A 40 6.22 -9.97 -8.06
C GLU A 40 5.24 -9.23 -7.14
N LEU A 41 5.76 -8.45 -6.18
CA LEU A 41 4.94 -7.59 -5.32
C LEU A 41 4.19 -6.52 -6.13
N ALA A 42 4.85 -5.90 -7.12
CA ALA A 42 4.22 -4.93 -8.01
C ALA A 42 3.16 -5.56 -8.92
N LYS A 43 3.44 -6.74 -9.48
CA LYS A 43 2.45 -7.51 -10.26
C LYS A 43 1.23 -7.89 -9.41
N ALA A 44 1.44 -8.29 -8.15
CA ALA A 44 0.33 -8.58 -7.25
C ALA A 44 -0.54 -7.34 -6.99
N ALA A 45 0.06 -6.17 -6.80
CA ALA A 45 -0.66 -4.92 -6.66
C ALA A 45 -1.49 -4.58 -7.91
N HIS A 46 -0.98 -4.90 -9.10
CA HIS A 46 -1.72 -4.76 -10.36
C HIS A 46 -2.96 -5.67 -10.41
N VAL A 47 -2.78 -6.96 -10.09
CA VAL A 47 -3.90 -7.93 -10.06
C VAL A 47 -4.99 -7.48 -9.07
N LEU A 48 -4.60 -7.02 -7.88
CA LEU A 48 -5.54 -6.53 -6.87
C LEU A 48 -6.28 -5.26 -7.34
N TYR A 49 -5.60 -4.37 -8.07
CA TYR A 49 -6.22 -3.19 -8.66
C TYR A 49 -7.26 -3.56 -9.72
N ASP A 50 -6.91 -4.43 -10.66
CA ASP A 50 -7.81 -4.87 -11.74
C ASP A 50 -9.07 -5.54 -11.17
N LEU A 51 -8.89 -6.43 -10.18
CA LEU A 51 -10.01 -7.04 -9.46
C LEU A 51 -10.88 -5.97 -8.79
N GLY A 52 -10.27 -4.99 -8.13
CA GLY A 52 -10.98 -3.86 -7.52
C GLY A 52 -11.78 -3.04 -8.53
N VAL A 53 -11.25 -2.81 -9.73
CA VAL A 53 -11.94 -2.10 -10.82
C VAL A 53 -13.12 -2.91 -11.34
N LEU A 54 -12.91 -4.19 -11.64
CA LEU A 54 -13.96 -5.09 -12.12
C LEU A 54 -15.09 -5.26 -11.10
N LEU A 55 -14.76 -5.27 -9.80
CA LEU A 55 -15.74 -5.28 -8.72
C LEU A 55 -16.60 -4.01 -8.69
N LYS A 56 -15.97 -2.83 -8.81
CA LYS A 56 -16.68 -1.54 -8.84
C LYS A 56 -17.60 -1.42 -10.05
N GLN A 57 -17.23 -2.04 -11.17
CA GLN A 57 -18.05 -2.10 -12.39
C GLN A 57 -19.14 -3.18 -12.32
N GLY A 58 -19.20 -3.97 -11.26
CA GLY A 58 -20.19 -5.05 -11.09
C GLY A 58 -19.97 -6.26 -11.99
N MET A 59 -18.84 -6.33 -12.71
CA MET A 59 -18.59 -7.33 -13.76
C MET A 59 -18.28 -8.73 -13.22
N LEU A 60 -17.69 -8.84 -12.03
CA LEU A 60 -17.29 -10.14 -11.44
C LEU A 60 -18.47 -10.97 -10.88
N PHE A 61 -19.68 -10.41 -10.87
CA PHE A 61 -20.80 -10.97 -10.12
C PHE A 61 -21.92 -11.55 -10.98
N SER A 62 -21.77 -11.63 -12.30
CA SER A 62 -22.84 -12.19 -13.15
C SER A 62 -23.09 -13.68 -12.87
N ASN A 63 -22.09 -14.41 -12.35
CA ASN A 63 -22.17 -15.87 -12.15
C ASN A 63 -21.86 -16.38 -10.72
N ARG A 64 -21.50 -15.52 -9.76
CA ARG A 64 -21.19 -15.94 -8.37
C ARG A 64 -22.38 -15.73 -7.43
N SER A 65 -22.62 -16.75 -6.59
CA SER A 65 -23.69 -16.88 -5.59
C SER A 65 -24.08 -15.56 -4.90
N GLU A 66 -25.39 -15.31 -4.74
CA GLU A 66 -25.95 -14.18 -3.98
C GLU A 66 -25.35 -14.02 -2.58
N LYS A 67 -24.84 -15.10 -1.98
CA LYS A 67 -24.16 -15.05 -0.68
C LYS A 67 -22.87 -14.22 -0.73
N ALA A 68 -22.05 -14.36 -1.77
CA ALA A 68 -20.81 -13.59 -1.93
C ALA A 68 -21.10 -12.09 -2.18
N LYS A 69 -22.16 -11.78 -2.93
CA LYS A 69 -22.66 -10.41 -3.11
C LYS A 69 -23.07 -9.78 -1.77
N SER A 70 -23.78 -10.51 -0.93
CA SER A 70 -24.28 -10.02 0.35
C SER A 70 -23.18 -9.77 1.40
N GLN A 71 -22.15 -10.61 1.47
CA GLN A 71 -21.00 -10.40 2.36
C GLN A 71 -20.17 -9.17 1.98
N LEU A 72 -19.93 -8.94 0.68
CA LEU A 72 -19.23 -7.76 0.17
C LEU A 72 -20.05 -6.47 0.34
N GLN A 73 -21.36 -6.50 0.08
CA GLN A 73 -22.21 -5.34 0.37
C GLN A 73 -22.24 -5.01 1.86
N ALA A 74 -22.23 -6.00 2.75
CA ALA A 74 -22.21 -5.78 4.20
C ALA A 74 -20.88 -5.18 4.70
N SER A 75 -19.75 -5.49 4.06
CA SER A 75 -18.46 -4.87 4.39
C SER A 75 -18.32 -3.44 3.86
N PHE A 76 -19.02 -3.08 2.77
CA PHE A 76 -19.05 -1.70 2.23
C PHE A 76 -20.18 -0.82 2.80
N GLN A 77 -21.29 -1.37 3.29
CA GLN A 77 -22.46 -0.63 3.80
C GLN A 77 -22.56 -0.59 5.33
N LYS A 78 -21.43 -0.44 6.03
CA LYS A 78 -21.46 -0.18 7.48
C LYS A 78 -21.91 1.24 7.82
N GLU A 79 -22.94 1.76 7.13
CA GLU A 79 -23.74 2.90 7.56
C GLU A 79 -25.13 2.86 6.87
N PHE A 80 -26.15 2.69 7.71
CA PHE A 80 -27.59 2.87 7.49
C PHE A 80 -28.45 1.79 6.78
N LYS A 81 -29.32 1.21 7.62
CA LYS A 81 -30.66 0.62 7.38
C LYS A 81 -30.74 -0.81 6.81
N SER A 82 -30.72 -1.78 7.73
CA SER A 82 -31.19 -3.15 7.47
C SER A 82 -32.72 -3.20 7.32
N SER A 83 -33.22 -3.45 6.11
CA SER A 83 -34.59 -3.93 5.90
C SER A 83 -34.67 -5.43 6.17
N LYS A 84 -35.70 -5.85 6.90
CA LYS A 84 -35.84 -7.19 7.49
C LYS A 84 -36.64 -8.10 6.56
N ASN A 85 -35.99 -9.02 5.86
CA ASN A 85 -36.59 -10.29 5.47
C ASN A 85 -36.02 -11.38 6.37
N ARG A 86 -36.82 -11.82 7.36
CA ARG A 86 -36.46 -12.92 8.27
C ARG A 86 -37.04 -14.22 7.70
N PRO A 87 -36.22 -15.25 7.44
CA PRO A 87 -36.73 -16.61 7.32
C PRO A 87 -37.43 -16.99 8.63
N ALA A 88 -38.62 -17.58 8.52
CA ALA A 88 -39.31 -18.17 9.65
C ALA A 88 -38.52 -19.40 10.11
N PHE A 89 -38.34 -19.52 11.43
CA PHE A 89 -37.54 -20.55 12.10
C PHE A 89 -36.02 -20.34 11.98
N ASN A 90 -35.43 -19.60 12.92
CA ASN A 90 -33.99 -19.62 13.15
C ASN A 90 -33.74 -19.42 14.64
N ASP A 91 -33.23 -20.47 15.26
CA ASP A 91 -32.75 -20.51 16.62
C ASP A 91 -31.69 -19.41 16.80
N ARG A 92 -32.08 -18.33 17.48
CA ARG A 92 -31.26 -17.12 17.63
C ARG A 92 -29.96 -17.44 18.36
N ASP A 93 -30.02 -18.40 19.29
CA ASP A 93 -28.91 -18.72 20.18
C ASP A 93 -27.85 -19.53 19.44
N THR A 94 -28.26 -20.46 18.56
CA THR A 94 -27.31 -21.17 17.67
C THR A 94 -26.57 -20.20 16.76
N ARG A 95 -27.27 -19.29 16.07
CA ARG A 95 -26.63 -18.31 15.17
C ARG A 95 -25.65 -17.39 15.91
N VAL A 96 -26.04 -16.87 17.07
CA VAL A 96 -25.16 -15.99 17.87
C VAL A 96 -23.94 -16.77 18.38
N SER A 97 -24.11 -18.05 18.72
CA SER A 97 -23.00 -18.91 19.15
C SER A 97 -22.03 -19.25 18.02
N GLU A 98 -22.52 -19.49 16.80
CA GLU A 98 -21.70 -19.72 15.60
C GLU A 98 -20.96 -18.45 15.19
N GLU A 99 -21.65 -17.30 15.17
CA GLU A 99 -21.04 -16.00 14.86
C GLU A 99 -19.97 -15.62 15.90
N LYS A 100 -20.21 -15.92 17.18
CA LYS A 100 -19.21 -15.72 18.24
C LYS A 100 -18.00 -16.63 18.07
N LYS A 101 -18.21 -17.93 17.79
CA LYS A 101 -17.11 -18.87 17.52
C LYS A 101 -16.28 -18.45 16.31
N GLN A 102 -16.93 -18.01 15.23
CA GLN A 102 -16.24 -17.52 14.04
C GLN A 102 -15.46 -16.24 14.35
N ASN A 103 -16.05 -15.28 15.07
CA ASN A 103 -15.34 -14.06 15.46
C ASN A 103 -14.17 -14.31 16.41
N ASP A 104 -14.31 -15.26 17.35
CA ASP A 104 -13.23 -15.65 18.25
C ASP A 104 -12.10 -16.36 17.50
N PHE A 105 -12.43 -17.24 16.54
CA PHE A 105 -11.47 -17.89 15.64
C PHE A 105 -10.74 -16.88 14.74
N ASP A 106 -11.48 -15.95 14.12
CA ASP A 106 -10.92 -14.86 13.32
C ASP A 106 -10.05 -13.94 14.18
N ARG A 107 -10.43 -13.69 15.45
CA ARG A 107 -9.62 -12.91 16.41
C ARG A 107 -8.33 -13.64 16.75
N ASP A 108 -8.38 -14.95 16.95
CA ASP A 108 -7.23 -15.78 17.30
C ASP A 108 -6.22 -15.86 16.15
N ILE A 109 -6.70 -16.08 14.93
CA ILE A 109 -5.90 -16.00 13.70
C ILE A 109 -5.26 -14.62 13.57
N ARG A 110 -6.01 -13.54 13.81
CA ARG A 110 -5.49 -12.17 13.75
C ARG A 110 -4.51 -11.84 14.87
N SER A 111 -4.64 -12.43 16.05
CA SER A 111 -3.68 -12.22 17.14
C SER A 111 -2.36 -12.95 16.93
N HIS A 112 -2.36 -14.01 16.11
CA HIS A 112 -1.13 -14.70 15.68
C HIS A 112 -0.56 -14.16 14.36
N ALA A 113 -1.33 -13.39 13.60
CA ALA A 113 -0.85 -12.73 12.39
C ALA A 113 0.15 -11.63 12.76
N LEU A 114 1.39 -11.81 12.31
CA LEU A 114 2.42 -10.79 12.41
C LEU A 114 1.96 -9.50 11.69
N PRO A 115 2.41 -8.31 12.12
CA PRO A 115 1.92 -7.04 11.61
C PRO A 115 2.24 -6.86 10.13
N LEU A 116 1.33 -6.22 9.40
CA LEU A 116 1.57 -5.80 8.02
C LEU A 116 2.53 -4.59 7.98
N PRO A 117 3.31 -4.44 6.89
CA PRO A 117 3.99 -3.20 6.59
C PRO A 117 3.04 -2.00 6.64
N VAL A 118 3.54 -0.85 7.11
CA VAL A 118 2.74 0.38 7.24
C VAL A 118 2.25 0.87 5.87
N ARG A 119 3.04 0.61 4.83
CA ARG A 119 2.80 1.02 3.45
C ARG A 119 2.70 -0.21 2.56
N MET A 120 1.50 -0.77 2.46
CA MET A 120 1.21 -1.86 1.53
C MET A 120 1.33 -1.38 0.08
N PRO A 121 1.82 -2.24 -0.84
CA PRO A 121 1.96 -1.92 -2.25
C PRO A 121 0.60 -1.66 -2.89
N ARG A 122 0.54 -0.71 -3.82
CA ARG A 122 -0.70 -0.33 -4.51
C ARG A 122 -0.41 0.10 -5.93
N MET A 123 -1.22 -0.36 -6.87
CA MET A 123 -1.29 0.23 -8.20
C MET A 123 -2.35 1.33 -8.21
N VAL A 124 -2.06 2.43 -8.88
CA VAL A 124 -3.00 3.49 -9.17
C VAL A 124 -2.83 3.96 -10.60
N ILE A 125 -3.92 4.48 -11.15
CA ILE A 125 -3.90 5.15 -12.45
C ILE A 125 -4.27 6.60 -12.22
N VAL A 126 -3.42 7.50 -12.70
CA VAL A 126 -3.63 8.95 -12.67
C VAL A 126 -3.68 9.49 -14.09
N GLU A 127 -4.39 10.59 -14.31
CA GLU A 127 -4.37 11.26 -15.61
C GLU A 127 -2.97 11.84 -15.85
N ALA A 128 -2.45 11.64 -17.06
CA ALA A 128 -1.19 12.20 -17.51
C ALA A 128 -1.24 13.74 -17.39
N TYR A 129 -0.15 14.33 -16.93
CA TYR A 129 -0.06 15.76 -16.67
C TYR A 129 1.34 16.28 -16.94
N ASP A 130 1.46 17.56 -17.31
CA ASP A 130 2.75 18.22 -17.39
C ASP A 130 3.20 18.70 -15.99
N PRO A 131 4.30 18.17 -15.44
CA PRO A 131 4.84 18.61 -14.15
C PRO A 131 5.33 20.07 -14.19
N ASP A 132 5.79 20.55 -15.34
CA ASP A 132 6.33 21.90 -15.52
C ASP A 132 5.28 22.92 -16.01
N GLY A 133 4.11 22.42 -16.44
CA GLY A 133 3.04 23.25 -17.00
C GLY A 133 2.65 24.41 -16.10
N THR A 134 2.45 25.58 -16.70
CA THR A 134 2.03 26.77 -15.96
C THR A 134 0.60 26.61 -15.43
N PRO A 135 0.23 27.30 -14.35
CA PRO A 135 -1.15 27.33 -13.86
C PRO A 135 -2.20 27.70 -14.92
N GLU A 136 -1.81 28.50 -15.91
CA GLU A 136 -2.69 28.96 -16.99
C GLU A 136 -2.90 27.86 -18.03
N GLU A 137 -1.84 27.20 -18.49
CA GLU A 137 -1.91 26.05 -19.39
C GLU A 137 -2.75 24.92 -18.79
N ARG A 138 -2.60 24.66 -17.47
CA ARG A 138 -3.39 23.63 -16.76
C ARG A 138 -4.89 23.95 -16.70
N LYS A 139 -5.29 25.22 -16.66
CA LYS A 139 -6.71 25.63 -16.65
C LYS A 139 -7.38 25.50 -18.02
N LEU A 140 -6.60 25.47 -19.10
CA LEU A 140 -7.12 25.39 -20.47
C LEU A 140 -7.44 23.94 -20.87
N LEU A 141 -6.99 22.95 -20.11
CA LEU A 141 -7.32 21.55 -20.34
C LEU A 141 -8.79 21.24 -19.94
N PRO A 142 -9.52 20.44 -20.72
CA PRO A 142 -10.90 20.12 -20.43
C PRO A 142 -11.00 19.25 -19.16
N GLY A 143 -11.73 19.74 -18.15
CA GLY A 143 -11.99 19.01 -16.90
C GLY A 143 -11.08 19.39 -15.72
N THR A 144 -9.97 20.10 -15.95
CA THR A 144 -9.04 20.52 -14.90
C THR A 144 -9.45 21.85 -14.27
N LYS A 145 -9.92 21.79 -13.02
CA LYS A 145 -10.22 22.99 -12.20
C LYS A 145 -9.03 23.46 -11.36
N THR A 146 -7.87 22.86 -11.54
CA THR A 146 -6.75 22.99 -10.60
C THR A 146 -5.55 23.68 -11.28
N THR A 147 -4.85 24.51 -10.52
CA THR A 147 -3.64 25.22 -10.95
C THR A 147 -2.35 24.47 -10.62
N LYS A 148 -2.47 23.34 -9.92
CA LYS A 148 -1.36 22.60 -9.33
C LYS A 148 -1.18 21.27 -10.04
N PRO A 149 0.05 20.77 -10.17
CA PRO A 149 0.27 19.44 -10.73
C PRO A 149 -0.40 18.38 -9.85
N SER A 150 -0.80 17.27 -10.46
CA SER A 150 -1.48 16.17 -9.77
C SER A 150 -0.61 15.58 -8.67
N LEU A 151 0.69 15.41 -8.95
CA LEU A 151 1.69 14.92 -8.02
C LEU A 151 2.96 15.77 -8.10
N ASN A 152 3.66 15.91 -6.97
CA ASN A 152 5.04 16.36 -6.92
C ASN A 152 5.87 15.33 -6.17
N PHE A 153 7.14 15.27 -6.50
CA PHE A 153 8.07 14.27 -5.97
C PHE A 153 9.24 14.89 -5.22
N CYS A 154 9.91 14.10 -4.40
CA CYS A 154 11.19 14.46 -3.79
C CYS A 154 12.05 13.22 -3.57
N ASP A 155 13.36 13.40 -3.65
CA ASP A 155 14.33 12.34 -3.31
C ASP A 155 14.40 12.11 -1.80
N ASP A 156 14.57 10.85 -1.43
CA ASP A 156 14.78 10.40 -0.07
C ASP A 156 16.03 9.52 0.00
N PRO A 157 16.99 9.84 0.88
CA PRO A 157 18.10 8.94 1.18
C PRO A 157 17.57 7.76 2.00
N TRP A 158 17.31 6.64 1.31
CA TRP A 158 16.93 5.39 1.95
C TRP A 158 18.18 4.62 2.39
N ASP A 159 18.14 4.12 3.62
CA ASP A 159 19.23 3.41 4.30
C ASP A 159 19.25 1.89 4.02
N GLY A 160 18.36 1.40 3.16
CA GLY A 160 18.29 -0.01 2.79
C GLY A 160 17.77 -0.94 3.90
N THR A 161 17.17 -0.42 4.97
CA THR A 161 16.82 -1.22 6.15
C THR A 161 15.44 -1.87 6.09
N LEU A 162 15.27 -3.01 6.76
CA LEU A 162 13.97 -3.65 6.95
C LEU A 162 12.97 -2.75 7.69
N GLY A 163 13.43 -1.97 8.67
CA GLY A 163 12.61 -1.03 9.45
C GLY A 163 11.88 0.02 8.62
N ALA A 164 12.35 0.32 7.41
CA ALA A 164 11.68 1.23 6.49
C ALA A 164 10.27 0.74 6.06
N ALA A 165 10.03 -0.58 6.04
CA ALA A 165 8.72 -1.15 5.72
C ALA A 165 7.65 -0.80 6.78
N PHE A 166 8.09 -0.58 8.01
CA PHE A 166 7.23 -0.29 9.17
C PHE A 166 7.30 1.17 9.61
N THR A 167 7.98 2.02 8.84
CA THR A 167 8.13 3.44 9.13
C THR A 167 7.16 4.27 8.28
N LYS A 168 6.42 5.17 8.94
CA LYS A 168 5.60 6.16 8.24
C LYS A 168 6.48 7.34 7.79
N LEU A 169 6.45 7.65 6.50
CA LEU A 169 7.11 8.83 5.94
C LEU A 169 6.11 9.98 5.83
N GLU A 170 6.44 11.15 6.37
CA GLU A 170 5.66 12.37 6.17
C GLU A 170 6.53 13.46 5.54
N VAL A 171 6.08 13.99 4.40
CA VAL A 171 6.78 15.07 3.71
C VAL A 171 6.23 16.42 4.18
N THR A 172 7.09 17.24 4.79
CA THR A 172 6.71 18.57 5.29
C THR A 172 7.27 19.67 4.41
N LYS A 173 6.41 20.62 4.01
CA LYS A 173 6.83 21.87 3.38
C LYS A 173 7.25 22.84 4.49
N SER A 174 8.56 23.08 4.63
CA SER A 174 9.10 24.12 5.51
C SER A 174 8.99 25.47 4.80
N SER A 175 8.51 26.51 5.50
CA SER A 175 8.32 27.85 4.93
C SER A 175 9.58 28.70 4.88
N ASP A 176 10.69 28.33 5.53
CA ASP A 176 11.87 29.21 5.64
C ASP A 176 13.24 28.55 5.53
N THR A 177 13.34 27.22 5.44
CA THR A 177 14.62 26.53 5.23
C THR A 177 14.31 25.12 4.77
N GLY A 178 14.48 24.85 3.47
CA GLY A 178 14.44 23.53 2.82
C GLY A 178 13.36 22.55 3.30
N GLY A 179 12.36 22.25 2.46
CA GLY A 179 11.42 21.15 2.72
C GLY A 179 12.14 19.86 3.17
N GLY A 180 11.55 19.16 4.13
CA GLY A 180 12.19 18.01 4.78
C GLY A 180 11.24 16.83 4.95
N ILE A 181 11.81 15.63 4.88
CA ILE A 181 11.11 14.36 5.13
C ILE A 181 11.20 14.09 6.64
N LYS A 182 10.06 14.06 7.32
CA LYS A 182 9.96 13.63 8.71
C LYS A 182 9.53 12.18 8.75
N LYS A 183 10.39 11.32 9.29
CA LYS A 183 10.06 9.91 9.57
C LYS A 183 9.34 9.89 10.93
N PHE A 184 8.03 9.67 10.95
CA PHE A 184 7.29 9.65 12.21
C PHE A 184 7.45 8.31 12.89
N PHE A 185 8.41 8.28 13.81
CA PHE A 185 8.52 7.26 14.83
C PHE A 185 8.01 7.88 16.14
N LYS A 186 7.05 7.28 16.86
CA LYS A 186 6.65 7.80 18.18
C LYS A 186 7.56 7.15 19.23
N PRO A 187 8.60 7.76 19.82
CA PRO A 187 9.25 7.24 21.04
C PRO A 187 8.48 7.61 22.32
N LYS A 188 8.66 6.85 23.41
CA LYS A 188 8.26 7.26 24.77
C LYS A 188 9.55 7.89 25.29
N LYS A 189 9.49 9.18 25.62
CA LYS A 189 10.65 10.02 25.96
C LYS A 189 11.58 9.36 26.96
N GLU A 190 12.88 9.44 26.71
CA GLU A 190 13.84 9.82 27.74
C GLU A 190 14.73 10.95 27.21
N VAL A 191 15.04 11.87 28.12
CA VAL A 191 15.75 13.14 27.92
C VAL A 191 17.20 12.91 28.35
N ILE A 192 18.19 13.43 27.62
CA ILE A 192 19.50 13.94 28.14
C ILE A 192 20.21 14.74 27.00
N PRO A 193 21.03 15.77 27.30
CA PRO A 193 21.22 16.94 26.45
C PRO A 193 22.59 17.06 25.76
N THR A 194 22.63 17.92 24.71
CA THR A 194 23.79 18.65 24.11
C THR A 194 24.87 17.78 23.42
N THR A 195 25.52 18.10 22.28
CA THR A 195 25.97 19.39 21.69
C THR A 195 26.22 19.22 20.17
N THR A 196 25.99 20.29 19.41
CA THR A 196 26.67 20.75 18.17
C THR A 196 27.29 19.72 17.19
N SER A 197 26.58 19.42 16.10
CA SER A 197 27.11 19.43 14.72
C SER A 197 25.99 19.12 13.72
N SER A 198 25.97 19.84 12.60
CA SER A 198 24.96 19.76 11.54
C SER A 198 25.09 18.49 10.69
N SER A 199 24.79 17.34 11.27
CA SER A 199 24.48 16.12 10.53
C SER A 199 23.01 15.78 10.81
N LYS A 200 22.23 15.51 9.76
CA LYS A 200 20.86 14.99 9.91
C LYS A 200 20.95 13.56 10.45
N THR A 201 21.15 13.40 11.75
CA THR A 201 21.01 12.12 12.42
C THR A 201 19.53 11.73 12.41
N VAL A 202 19.23 10.63 11.73
CA VAL A 202 17.91 10.00 11.77
C VAL A 202 17.86 9.18 13.05
N ASP A 203 17.03 9.62 13.99
CA ASP A 203 16.79 8.94 15.26
C ASP A 203 15.87 7.72 15.01
N THR A 204 16.47 6.53 14.83
CA THR A 204 15.79 5.26 14.56
C THR A 204 15.46 4.51 15.86
N THR A 205 14.54 5.03 16.66
CA THR A 205 14.14 4.36 17.92
C THR A 205 12.76 3.74 17.77
N LEU A 206 12.72 2.44 17.49
CA LEU A 206 11.53 1.64 17.24
C LEU A 206 10.62 1.52 18.50
N LYS A 207 9.30 1.49 18.29
CA LYS A 207 8.25 1.20 19.28
C LYS A 207 7.54 -0.02 18.78
N PHE A 208 7.79 -1.05 19.55
CA PHE A 208 7.42 -2.41 19.34
C PHE A 208 5.94 -2.62 19.71
N SER A 209 5.20 -3.27 18.82
CA SER A 209 4.01 -4.02 19.22
C SER A 209 4.40 -5.51 19.32
N PRO A 210 3.70 -6.35 20.10
CA PRO A 210 4.13 -7.72 20.39
C PRO A 210 4.39 -8.63 19.17
N GLY A 211 3.83 -8.31 17.99
CA GLY A 211 4.09 -9.07 16.75
C GLY A 211 5.26 -8.53 15.90
N PHE A 212 5.74 -7.32 16.19
CA PHE A 212 6.84 -6.70 15.44
C PHE A 212 8.18 -7.39 15.75
N ASP A 213 8.47 -7.68 17.01
CA ASP A 213 9.72 -8.35 17.39
C ASP A 213 9.85 -9.72 16.71
N ALA A 214 8.75 -10.47 16.62
CA ALA A 214 8.73 -11.77 15.95
C ALA A 214 9.06 -11.73 14.45
N ILE A 215 8.87 -10.60 13.74
CA ILE A 215 9.36 -10.44 12.36
C ILE A 215 10.86 -10.13 12.36
N ALA A 216 11.30 -9.22 13.22
CA ALA A 216 12.70 -8.80 13.28
C ALA A 216 13.62 -9.92 13.75
N ASP A 217 13.18 -10.73 14.71
CA ASP A 217 13.92 -11.88 15.26
C ASP A 217 14.17 -12.97 14.21
N ARG A 218 13.46 -12.95 13.06
CA ARG A 218 13.66 -13.87 11.93
C ARG A 218 14.82 -13.46 11.03
N MET A 219 15.45 -12.30 11.26
CA MET A 219 16.56 -11.80 10.46
C MET A 219 17.70 -11.28 11.34
N ASP A 220 18.93 -11.70 11.04
CA ASP A 220 20.11 -11.19 11.73
C ASP A 220 20.23 -9.67 11.56
N GLY A 221 20.35 -8.94 12.67
CA GLY A 221 20.33 -7.47 12.70
C GLY A 221 18.93 -6.85 12.80
N GLY A 222 17.88 -7.68 12.79
CA GLY A 222 16.50 -7.27 13.01
C GLY A 222 16.05 -6.13 12.10
N TYR A 223 15.52 -5.07 12.69
CA TYR A 223 15.07 -3.89 11.93
C TYR A 223 16.17 -3.14 11.19
N SER A 224 17.38 -3.18 11.73
CA SER A 224 18.56 -2.52 11.15
C SER A 224 19.25 -3.41 10.13
N ALA A 225 18.70 -4.60 9.85
CA ALA A 225 19.24 -5.49 8.85
C ALA A 225 19.21 -4.81 7.48
N LYS A 226 20.38 -4.71 6.85
CA LYS A 226 20.54 -4.16 5.51
C LYS A 226 20.05 -5.17 4.48
N LEU A 227 19.13 -4.72 3.64
CA LEU A 227 18.57 -5.51 2.54
C LEU A 227 19.32 -5.26 1.23
N THR A 228 19.95 -4.09 1.12
CA THR A 228 20.73 -3.69 -0.04
C THR A 228 22.16 -3.40 0.39
N LEU A 229 23.11 -3.67 -0.52
CA LEU A 229 24.53 -3.36 -0.34
C LEU A 229 24.82 -1.88 -0.58
N HIS A 230 23.95 -1.20 -1.31
CA HIS A 230 24.08 0.19 -1.73
C HIS A 230 22.84 0.99 -1.36
N ASP A 231 23.04 2.29 -1.18
CA ASP A 231 21.96 3.26 -1.03
C ASP A 231 21.24 3.36 -2.39
N GLU A 232 19.99 2.89 -2.44
CA GLU A 232 19.15 3.02 -3.63
C GLU A 232 18.44 4.37 -3.59
N PRO A 233 18.47 5.16 -4.69
CA PRO A 233 17.71 6.40 -4.76
C PRO A 233 16.22 6.06 -4.62
N ARG A 234 15.53 6.78 -3.74
CA ARG A 234 14.11 6.56 -3.46
C ARG A 234 13.33 7.84 -3.72
N VAL A 235 12.25 7.72 -4.48
CA VAL A 235 11.40 8.87 -4.82
C VAL A 235 10.07 8.80 -4.10
N LEU A 236 9.76 9.85 -3.33
CA LEU A 236 8.52 9.97 -2.55
C LEU A 236 7.55 10.94 -3.20
N ILE A 237 6.25 10.70 -2.99
CA ILE A 237 5.21 11.69 -3.24
C ILE A 237 5.29 12.77 -2.15
N SER A 238 5.75 13.96 -2.54
CA SER A 238 5.93 15.11 -1.65
C SER A 238 4.65 15.91 -1.45
N SER A 239 3.84 16.01 -2.51
CA SER A 239 2.50 16.57 -2.43
C SER A 239 1.61 16.00 -3.52
N LEU A 240 0.32 15.95 -3.23
CA LEU A 240 -0.71 15.42 -4.10
C LEU A 240 -1.88 16.40 -4.11
N HIS A 241 -2.55 16.49 -5.25
CA HIS A 241 -3.80 17.24 -5.41
C HIS A 241 -5.00 16.30 -5.37
N ASN A 242 -6.21 16.86 -5.22
CA ASN A 242 -7.44 16.12 -4.88
C ASN A 242 -7.71 14.88 -5.74
N ASP A 243 -7.37 14.88 -7.04
CA ASP A 243 -7.67 13.75 -7.91
C ASP A 243 -6.75 12.55 -7.66
N ALA A 244 -5.46 12.81 -7.41
CA ALA A 244 -4.53 11.80 -6.90
C ALA A 244 -4.93 11.28 -5.50
N ALA A 245 -5.47 12.14 -4.64
CA ALA A 245 -5.95 11.73 -3.32
C ALA A 245 -7.15 10.76 -3.40
N LYS A 246 -8.08 11.01 -4.33
CA LYS A 246 -9.28 10.18 -4.52
C LYS A 246 -8.97 8.76 -4.97
N VAL A 247 -7.88 8.57 -5.71
CA VAL A 247 -7.42 7.23 -6.13
C VAL A 247 -6.64 6.51 -5.03
N GLY A 248 -6.46 7.13 -3.85
CA GLY A 248 -5.90 6.49 -2.66
C GLY A 248 -4.40 6.72 -2.46
N LEU A 249 -3.76 7.58 -3.25
CA LEU A 249 -2.37 8.00 -3.03
C LEU A 249 -2.26 8.89 -1.79
N GLN A 250 -1.13 8.78 -1.11
CA GLN A 250 -0.80 9.53 0.09
C GLN A 250 0.58 10.17 -0.02
N LYS A 251 0.80 11.23 0.77
CA LYS A 251 2.15 11.82 0.89
C LYS A 251 3.05 10.83 1.61
N GLY A 252 4.27 10.66 1.12
CA GLY A 252 5.23 9.69 1.65
C GLY A 252 5.08 8.28 1.08
N ASP A 253 4.12 8.05 0.16
CA ASP A 253 4.16 6.88 -0.71
C ASP A 253 5.40 6.94 -1.61
N VAL A 254 6.02 5.79 -1.85
CA VAL A 254 7.23 5.64 -2.65
C VAL A 254 6.85 5.17 -4.04
N VAL A 255 7.31 5.85 -5.08
CA VAL A 255 7.14 5.39 -6.46
C VAL A 255 8.16 4.30 -6.75
N THR A 256 7.69 3.14 -7.21
CA THR A 256 8.54 1.96 -7.46
C THR A 256 8.47 1.47 -8.89
N HIS A 257 7.30 1.58 -9.54
CA HIS A 257 7.14 1.23 -10.95
C HIS A 257 6.27 2.26 -11.66
N ILE A 258 6.53 2.44 -12.94
CA ILE A 258 5.82 3.35 -13.84
C ILE A 258 5.51 2.57 -15.12
N ASN A 259 4.24 2.59 -15.55
CA ASN A 259 3.81 1.90 -16.79
C ASN A 259 4.27 0.43 -16.87
N GLY A 260 4.29 -0.27 -15.72
CA GLY A 260 4.69 -1.67 -15.61
C GLY A 260 6.19 -1.93 -15.48
N GLU A 261 7.05 -0.90 -15.61
CA GLU A 261 8.50 -1.02 -15.51
C GLU A 261 9.03 -0.52 -14.17
N GLU A 262 10.06 -1.19 -13.66
CA GLU A 262 10.73 -0.79 -12.42
C GLU A 262 11.43 0.56 -12.59
N PHE A 263 11.25 1.45 -11.61
CA PHE A 263 11.87 2.76 -11.58
C PHE A 263 12.98 2.84 -10.52
N LEU A 264 14.21 3.11 -10.98
CA LEU A 264 15.42 3.20 -10.15
C LEU A 264 16.06 4.59 -10.15
N GLY A 265 15.33 5.59 -10.64
CA GLY A 265 15.85 6.95 -10.84
C GLY A 265 15.61 7.89 -9.66
N ASN A 266 15.93 9.16 -9.89
CA ASN A 266 15.64 10.26 -8.96
C ASN A 266 14.36 11.04 -9.33
N ALA A 267 13.96 11.99 -8.49
CA ALA A 267 12.74 12.77 -8.69
C ALA A 267 12.77 13.62 -9.97
N GLN A 268 13.94 14.04 -10.45
CA GLN A 268 14.07 14.79 -11.70
C GLN A 268 13.82 13.88 -12.90
N GLU A 269 14.41 12.68 -12.90
CA GLU A 269 14.21 11.66 -13.93
C GLU A 269 12.75 11.20 -13.98
N LEU A 270 12.10 11.02 -12.82
CA LEU A 270 10.68 10.72 -12.75
C LEU A 270 9.82 11.81 -13.41
N ASN A 271 10.10 13.08 -13.12
CA ASN A 271 9.39 14.20 -13.75
C ASN A 271 9.62 14.23 -15.27
N PHE A 272 10.83 13.92 -15.72
CA PHE A 272 11.15 13.84 -17.15
C PHE A 272 10.33 12.75 -17.84
N ILE A 273 10.25 11.54 -17.27
CA ILE A 273 9.45 10.44 -17.80
C ILE A 273 7.97 10.82 -17.89
N ILE A 274 7.42 11.45 -16.85
CA ILE A 274 6.01 11.89 -16.84
C ILE A 274 5.76 12.95 -17.90
N LYS A 275 6.69 13.90 -18.07
CA LYS A 275 6.60 14.95 -19.09
C LYS A 275 6.66 14.38 -20.50
N GLU A 276 7.56 13.44 -20.74
CA GLU A 276 7.68 12.76 -22.03
C GLU A 276 6.42 11.95 -22.36
N HIS A 277 5.89 11.21 -21.38
CA HIS A 277 4.63 10.48 -21.51
C HIS A 277 3.47 11.41 -21.87
N TYR A 278 3.34 12.54 -21.18
CA TYR A 278 2.33 13.55 -21.47
C TYR A 278 2.49 14.17 -22.87
N ALA A 279 3.72 14.45 -23.30
CA ALA A 279 4.00 15.02 -24.62
C ALA A 279 3.66 14.03 -25.76
N ASN A 280 3.90 12.73 -25.55
CA ASN A 280 3.68 11.70 -26.56
C ASN A 280 2.22 11.26 -26.66
N ALA A 281 1.53 11.10 -25.52
CA ALA A 281 0.17 10.56 -25.47
C ALA A 281 -0.92 11.64 -25.47
N GLY A 282 -0.57 12.87 -25.08
CA GLY A 282 -1.49 14.00 -24.99
C GLY A 282 -2.30 14.05 -23.69
N ALA A 283 -3.10 15.10 -23.56
CA ALA A 283 -3.93 15.31 -22.37
C ALA A 283 -5.08 14.29 -22.28
N GLY A 284 -5.22 13.65 -21.11
CA GLY A 284 -6.27 12.66 -20.84
C GLY A 284 -5.81 11.21 -20.96
N ASP A 285 -4.55 10.96 -21.35
CA ASP A 285 -3.97 9.63 -21.26
C ASP A 285 -3.76 9.21 -19.79
N LYS A 286 -3.55 7.92 -19.56
CA LYS A 286 -3.42 7.32 -18.24
C LYS A 286 -1.96 7.01 -17.94
N LEU A 287 -1.49 7.48 -16.79
CA LEU A 287 -0.21 7.13 -16.21
C LEU A 287 -0.43 6.07 -15.13
N GLU A 288 0.23 4.93 -15.27
CA GLU A 288 0.15 3.84 -14.30
C GLU A 288 1.32 3.93 -13.33
N LEU A 289 1.02 3.90 -12.03
CA LEU A 289 2.02 3.96 -10.97
C LEU A 289 1.81 2.82 -9.99
N VAL A 290 2.89 2.09 -9.70
CA VAL A 290 2.93 1.21 -8.51
C VAL A 290 3.73 1.89 -7.43
N VAL A 291 3.09 2.07 -6.28
CA VAL A 291 3.70 2.64 -5.09
C VAL A 291 3.93 1.59 -4.02
N ASN A 292 4.96 1.81 -3.19
CA ASN A 292 5.33 1.03 -2.01
C ASN A 292 5.66 -0.45 -2.27
N ALA A 293 6.00 -0.84 -3.49
CA ALA A 293 6.52 -2.18 -3.80
C ALA A 293 8.06 -2.23 -3.59
N GLU A 294 8.54 -1.73 -2.46
CA GLU A 294 9.98 -1.66 -2.14
C GLU A 294 10.52 -3.03 -1.67
N GLN A 295 11.84 -3.24 -1.79
CA GLN A 295 12.49 -4.46 -1.30
C GLN A 295 12.27 -4.69 0.20
N CYS A 296 12.23 -3.62 1.02
CA CYS A 296 11.91 -3.73 2.45
C CYS A 296 10.50 -4.25 2.71
N VAL A 297 9.52 -3.82 1.92
CA VAL A 297 8.13 -4.26 2.04
C VAL A 297 8.01 -5.73 1.59
N ALA A 298 8.62 -6.08 0.47
CA ALA A 298 8.64 -7.46 -0.03
C ALA A 298 9.28 -8.40 1.00
N LYS A 299 10.43 -8.02 1.58
CA LYS A 299 11.09 -8.83 2.60
C LYS A 299 10.27 -8.93 3.89
N ALA A 300 9.65 -7.84 4.35
CA ALA A 300 8.79 -7.87 5.52
C ALA A 300 7.59 -8.81 5.35
N LEU A 301 6.98 -8.83 4.16
CA LEU A 301 5.87 -9.74 3.83
C LEU A 301 6.31 -11.20 3.74
N GLN A 302 7.47 -11.46 3.13
CA GLN A 302 8.08 -12.78 3.10
C GLN A 302 8.36 -13.29 4.52
N LEU A 303 9.05 -12.47 5.33
CA LEU A 303 9.35 -12.81 6.72
C LEU A 303 8.10 -12.99 7.54
N ARG A 304 6.98 -12.36 7.20
CA ARG A 304 5.69 -12.55 7.88
C ARG A 304 5.03 -13.89 7.53
N ALA A 305 5.25 -14.41 6.34
CA ALA A 305 4.65 -15.67 5.87
C ALA A 305 5.41 -16.93 6.34
N MET A 306 6.64 -16.78 6.85
CA MET A 306 7.45 -17.85 7.44
C MET A 306 6.93 -18.32 8.80
#